data_AF-A0A3D1CT90-F1
#
_entry.id   AF-A0A3D1CT90-F1
#
_cell.length_a   1.000
_cell.length_b   1.000
_cell.length_c   1.000
_cell.angle_alpha   90.00
_cell.angle_beta   90.00
_cell.angle_gamma   90.00
#
_symmetry.space_group_name_H-M   'P 1'
#
loop_
_entity.id
_entity.type
_entity.pdbx_description
1 polymer ?
#
loop_
_entity_poly.entity_id
_entity_poly.type
_entity_poly.pdbx_seq_one_letter_code
_entity_poly.pdbx_strand_id
1 'polypeptide(L)'
;MSKPTKSAKSAKSAKITSARSAARPIVRTTNQLAQALQKTSAAMPKINLSSPRRLNQILIAAWVVVIAVALFYFRGQFIVATVNGQPIFRSALISSLELRYGKETLDTLVLETLVRQEAAAKKISVTNDELEAEVQKLADNLKSQSQDLDQLLSLEGMTRDSLKDQLKLQLLVEKMVDKSTVAVTDEEVAKYLTENKAYLPKDAKPETLAPEVKAQLEQQKLSAKTQELLKELQTRAKINNWLFKTKPAGVAPAEPTTAK
;
A
#
# COMPACT_ATOMS: atom_id res chain seq x y z
N MET A 1 63.58 -12.74 -22.38
CA MET A 1 64.59 -13.74 -22.77
C MET A 1 64.10 -15.13 -22.36
N SER A 2 64.19 -16.07 -23.30
CA SER A 2 64.29 -17.52 -23.12
C SER A 2 63.22 -18.30 -22.32
N LYS A 3 62.28 -18.89 -23.08
CA LYS A 3 61.91 -20.33 -22.93
C LYS A 3 63.15 -21.21 -23.20
N PRO A 4 63.12 -22.56 -23.29
CA PRO A 4 62.23 -23.64 -22.79
C PRO A 4 63.07 -24.75 -22.07
N THR A 5 62.57 -25.89 -21.58
CA THR A 5 62.42 -27.14 -22.36
C THR A 5 62.30 -28.38 -21.44
N LYS A 6 61.50 -29.36 -21.91
CA LYS A 6 61.72 -30.83 -21.98
C LYS A 6 62.01 -31.59 -20.66
N SER A 7 61.59 -32.83 -20.42
CA SER A 7 61.37 -34.03 -21.24
C SER A 7 60.65 -35.03 -20.32
N ALA A 8 59.47 -35.56 -20.65
CA ALA A 8 59.25 -36.80 -21.40
C ALA A 8 59.88 -38.09 -20.81
N LYS A 9 59.01 -39.05 -20.48
CA LYS A 9 59.14 -40.53 -20.55
C LYS A 9 57.77 -41.10 -20.10
N SER A 10 57.16 -42.14 -20.63
CA SER A 10 57.41 -43.12 -21.72
C SER A 10 56.16 -44.03 -21.68
N ALA A 11 55.32 -44.09 -22.71
CA ALA A 11 55.34 -45.05 -23.83
C ALA A 11 54.88 -46.50 -23.52
N LYS A 12 53.77 -46.91 -24.15
CA LYS A 12 53.56 -48.14 -24.97
C LYS A 12 52.06 -48.28 -25.28
N SER A 13 51.54 -48.08 -26.49
CA SER A 13 51.75 -48.73 -27.80
C SER A 13 50.89 -49.99 -28.01
N ALA A 14 49.84 -49.87 -28.81
CA ALA A 14 49.25 -50.92 -29.65
C ALA A 14 48.67 -50.25 -30.90
N LYS A 15 49.51 -50.03 -31.91
CA LYS A 15 49.63 -50.81 -33.16
C LYS A 15 48.43 -50.64 -34.09
N ILE A 16 48.66 -49.79 -35.08
CA ILE A 16 47.90 -49.63 -36.32
C ILE A 16 48.08 -50.89 -37.17
N THR A 17 46.98 -51.47 -37.65
CA THR A 17 46.99 -52.36 -38.83
C THR A 17 46.11 -51.75 -39.91
N SER A 18 46.75 -51.50 -41.04
CA SER A 18 46.19 -51.00 -42.29
C SER A 18 45.16 -51.95 -42.90
N ALA A 19 44.04 -51.40 -43.36
CA ALA A 19 43.25 -52.03 -44.43
C ALA A 19 42.69 -50.93 -45.35
N ARG A 20 43.42 -50.71 -46.45
CA ARG A 20 42.95 -50.09 -47.69
C ARG A 20 41.80 -50.94 -48.24
N SER A 21 40.58 -50.42 -48.41
CA SER A 21 39.71 -50.77 -49.55
C SER A 21 38.36 -50.05 -49.55
N ALA A 22 38.03 -49.49 -50.72
CA ALA A 22 36.71 -49.23 -51.30
C ALA A 22 35.79 -48.15 -50.69
N ALA A 23 35.78 -47.00 -51.34
CA ALA A 23 34.66 -46.07 -51.36
C ALA A 23 33.37 -46.77 -51.84
N ARG A 24 32.27 -46.59 -51.08
CA ARG A 24 30.89 -46.94 -51.47
C ARG A 24 29.92 -45.85 -50.99
N PRO A 25 28.78 -45.63 -51.68
CA PRO A 25 28.21 -44.31 -51.88
C PRO A 25 27.32 -43.82 -50.72
N ILE A 26 27.52 -42.55 -50.35
CA ILE A 26 26.70 -41.78 -49.40
C ILE A 26 25.40 -41.35 -50.12
N VAL A 27 24.51 -42.29 -50.42
CA VAL A 27 23.18 -41.98 -51.00
C VAL A 27 22.05 -42.72 -50.28
N ARG A 28 22.35 -43.66 -49.37
CA ARG A 28 21.30 -44.42 -48.64
C ARG A 28 20.83 -43.78 -47.34
N THR A 29 21.53 -42.78 -46.80
CA THR A 29 21.25 -42.25 -45.45
C THR A 29 20.22 -41.11 -45.43
N THR A 30 19.95 -40.45 -46.56
CA THR A 30 18.90 -39.42 -46.65
C THR A 30 17.50 -40.04 -46.57
N ASN A 31 17.28 -41.19 -47.21
CA ASN A 31 15.99 -41.89 -47.15
C ASN A 31 15.68 -42.47 -45.76
N GLN A 32 16.69 -42.88 -44.99
CA GLN A 32 16.46 -43.40 -43.64
C GLN A 32 16.20 -42.29 -42.62
N LEU A 33 16.83 -41.12 -42.77
CA LEU A 33 16.54 -39.96 -41.92
C LEU A 33 15.16 -39.35 -42.24
N ALA A 34 14.78 -39.29 -43.51
CA ALA A 34 13.45 -38.88 -43.94
C ALA A 34 12.35 -39.86 -43.43
N GLN A 35 12.62 -41.17 -43.46
CA GLN A 35 11.71 -42.18 -42.89
C GLN A 35 11.66 -42.15 -41.36
N ALA A 36 12.74 -41.76 -40.68
CA ALA A 36 12.76 -41.58 -39.22
C ALA A 36 11.94 -40.34 -38.78
N LEU A 37 12.00 -39.24 -39.55
CA LEU A 37 11.18 -38.05 -39.30
C LEU A 37 9.69 -38.24 -39.65
N GLN A 38 9.37 -39.03 -40.67
CA GLN A 38 7.99 -39.42 -40.99
C GLN A 38 7.37 -40.34 -39.93
N LYS A 39 8.17 -41.23 -39.32
CA LYS A 39 7.68 -42.15 -38.29
C LYS A 39 7.51 -41.48 -36.92
N THR A 40 8.25 -40.41 -36.61
CA THR A 40 8.06 -39.63 -35.38
C THR A 40 6.98 -38.57 -35.50
N SER A 41 6.64 -38.08 -36.71
CA SER A 41 5.47 -37.21 -36.90
C SER A 41 4.13 -37.96 -36.89
N ALA A 42 4.14 -39.30 -36.96
CA ALA A 42 2.95 -40.15 -37.05
C ALA A 42 2.36 -40.56 -35.68
N ALA A 43 2.97 -40.18 -34.56
CA ALA A 43 2.55 -40.57 -33.22
C ALA A 43 2.23 -39.38 -32.31
N MET A 44 1.67 -38.28 -32.86
CA MET A 44 0.82 -37.44 -32.04
C MET A 44 -0.56 -38.11 -31.97
N PRO A 45 -1.10 -38.44 -30.78
CA PRO A 45 -2.46 -38.91 -30.68
C PRO A 45 -3.37 -37.84 -31.28
N LYS A 46 -3.99 -38.14 -32.42
CA LYS A 46 -5.02 -37.28 -33.01
C LYS A 46 -6.19 -37.26 -32.04
N ILE A 47 -6.28 -36.24 -31.20
CA ILE A 47 -7.44 -36.02 -30.35
C ILE A 47 -8.58 -35.69 -31.32
N ASN A 48 -9.42 -36.67 -31.62
CA ASN A 48 -10.59 -36.48 -32.47
C ASN A 48 -11.63 -35.67 -31.69
N LEU A 49 -11.71 -34.36 -31.96
CA LEU A 49 -12.66 -33.41 -31.35
C LEU A 49 -14.09 -33.51 -31.91
N SER A 50 -14.43 -34.54 -32.69
CA SER A 50 -15.65 -34.59 -33.51
C SER A 50 -16.93 -35.05 -32.77
N SER A 51 -17.03 -34.85 -31.46
CA SER A 51 -18.29 -35.06 -30.74
C SER A 51 -18.49 -34.00 -29.64
N PRO A 52 -19.62 -33.25 -29.63
CA PRO A 52 -19.83 -32.12 -28.72
C PRO A 52 -19.81 -32.56 -27.24
N ARG A 53 -20.16 -33.82 -26.96
CA ARG A 53 -20.14 -34.40 -25.60
C ARG A 53 -18.72 -34.63 -25.07
N ARG A 54 -17.79 -35.10 -25.89
CA ARG A 54 -16.39 -35.30 -25.47
C ARG A 54 -15.63 -33.98 -25.42
N LEU A 55 -15.96 -33.03 -26.30
CA LEU A 55 -15.44 -31.67 -26.19
C LEU A 55 -15.90 -31.02 -24.88
N ASN A 56 -17.18 -31.11 -24.52
CA ASN A 56 -17.67 -30.61 -23.23
C ASN A 56 -16.99 -31.31 -22.04
N GLN A 57 -16.74 -32.61 -22.09
CA GLN A 57 -16.01 -33.31 -21.02
C GLN A 57 -14.55 -32.85 -20.88
N ILE A 58 -13.86 -32.60 -21.99
CA ILE A 58 -12.49 -32.07 -21.98
C ILE A 58 -12.48 -30.62 -21.48
N LEU A 59 -13.47 -29.80 -21.89
CA LEU A 59 -13.63 -28.44 -21.39
C LEU A 59 -13.95 -28.40 -19.90
N ILE A 60 -14.80 -29.32 -19.41
CA ILE A 60 -15.10 -29.47 -17.97
C ILE A 60 -13.85 -29.90 -17.22
N ALA A 61 -13.10 -30.89 -17.72
CA ALA A 61 -11.86 -31.33 -17.08
C ALA A 61 -10.80 -30.22 -17.06
N ALA A 62 -10.65 -29.47 -18.15
CA ALA A 62 -9.78 -28.30 -18.21
C ALA A 62 -10.23 -27.23 -17.21
N TRP A 63 -11.53 -26.93 -17.11
CA TRP A 63 -12.09 -26.03 -16.11
C TRP A 63 -11.82 -26.48 -14.68
N VAL A 64 -11.95 -27.78 -14.38
CA VAL A 64 -11.65 -28.33 -13.05
C VAL A 64 -10.17 -28.17 -12.71
N VAL A 65 -9.27 -28.37 -13.67
CA VAL A 65 -7.82 -28.14 -13.49
C VAL A 65 -7.54 -26.65 -13.28
N VAL A 66 -8.16 -25.76 -14.05
CA VAL A 66 -8.03 -24.30 -13.89
C VAL A 66 -8.54 -23.86 -12.50
N ILE A 67 -9.68 -24.39 -12.04
CA ILE A 67 -10.23 -24.13 -10.70
C ILE A 67 -9.30 -24.68 -9.63
N ALA A 68 -8.73 -25.88 -9.80
CA ALA A 68 -7.80 -26.46 -8.82
C ALA A 68 -6.51 -25.65 -8.71
N VAL A 69 -5.96 -25.17 -9.83
CA VAL A 69 -4.81 -24.26 -9.86
C VAL A 69 -5.17 -22.92 -9.25
N ALA A 70 -6.33 -22.34 -9.59
CA ALA A 70 -6.81 -21.11 -8.97
C ALA A 70 -6.95 -21.29 -7.45
N LEU A 71 -7.64 -22.31 -6.97
CA LEU A 71 -7.77 -22.61 -5.54
C LEU A 71 -6.41 -22.81 -4.86
N PHE A 72 -5.42 -23.39 -5.56
CA PHE A 72 -4.05 -23.48 -5.07
C PHE A 72 -3.39 -22.12 -4.90
N TYR A 73 -3.48 -21.23 -5.90
CA TYR A 73 -2.99 -19.85 -5.80
C TYR A 73 -3.79 -19.02 -4.77
N PHE A 74 -5.09 -19.29 -4.60
CA PHE A 74 -5.97 -18.59 -3.66
C PHE A 74 -5.86 -19.11 -2.22
N ARG A 75 -5.06 -20.16 -1.92
CA ARG A 75 -4.88 -20.68 -0.54
C ARG A 75 -4.42 -19.59 0.45
N GLY A 76 -3.57 -18.67 0.00
CA GLY A 76 -3.08 -17.55 0.82
C GLY A 76 -4.12 -16.46 1.12
N GLN A 77 -5.28 -16.47 0.47
CA GLN A 77 -6.37 -15.54 0.80
C GLN A 77 -7.22 -16.03 1.99
N PHE A 78 -7.22 -17.34 2.26
CA PHE A 78 -8.05 -17.94 3.31
C PHE A 78 -7.30 -18.24 4.60
N ILE A 79 -6.01 -18.58 4.52
CA ILE A 79 -5.17 -18.94 5.67
C ILE A 79 -4.05 -17.92 5.79
N VAL A 80 -3.96 -17.25 6.95
CA VAL A 80 -2.98 -16.19 7.22
C VAL A 80 -1.73 -16.74 7.88
N ALA A 81 -1.90 -17.71 8.78
CA ALA A 81 -0.80 -18.35 9.51
C ALA A 81 -1.21 -19.77 9.94
N THR A 82 -0.23 -20.58 10.33
CA THR A 82 -0.46 -21.89 10.98
C THR A 82 0.33 -21.94 12.28
N VAL A 83 -0.31 -22.33 13.38
CA VAL A 83 0.34 -22.48 14.70
C VAL A 83 0.25 -23.95 15.10
N ASN A 84 1.40 -24.64 15.23
CA ASN A 84 1.46 -26.07 15.58
C ASN A 84 0.55 -26.97 14.72
N GLY A 85 0.44 -26.67 13.42
CA GLY A 85 -0.42 -27.41 12.48
C GLY A 85 -1.90 -26.98 12.47
N GLN A 86 -2.32 -26.05 13.34
CA GLN A 86 -3.65 -25.46 13.30
C GLN A 86 -3.65 -24.20 12.40
N PRO A 87 -4.45 -24.16 11.31
CA PRO A 87 -4.54 -22.97 10.46
C PRO A 87 -5.36 -21.86 11.11
N ILE A 88 -4.85 -20.63 11.04
CA ILE A 88 -5.55 -19.40 11.38
C ILE A 88 -6.16 -18.84 10.10
N PHE A 89 -7.49 -18.82 10.06
CA PHE A 89 -8.25 -18.30 8.94
C PHE A 89 -8.27 -16.77 8.94
N ARG A 90 -8.26 -16.18 7.74
CA ARG A 90 -8.35 -14.73 7.56
C ARG A 90 -9.64 -14.14 8.12
N SER A 91 -10.75 -14.88 8.05
CA SER A 91 -12.02 -14.47 8.64
C SER A 91 -11.92 -14.30 10.16
N ALA A 92 -11.27 -15.23 10.86
CA ALA A 92 -11.08 -15.14 12.31
C ALA A 92 -10.22 -13.91 12.69
N LEU A 93 -9.16 -13.63 11.92
CA LEU A 93 -8.37 -12.42 12.09
C LEU A 93 -9.20 -11.16 11.85
N ILE A 94 -9.90 -11.06 10.72
CA ILE A 94 -10.73 -9.90 10.37
C ILE A 94 -11.81 -9.67 11.44
N SER A 95 -12.55 -10.71 11.84
CA SER A 95 -13.57 -10.58 12.89
C SER A 95 -12.98 -10.10 14.22
N SER A 96 -11.76 -10.53 14.56
CA SER A 96 -11.08 -10.05 15.77
C SER A 96 -10.65 -8.57 15.67
N LEU A 97 -10.26 -8.11 14.49
CA LEU A 97 -9.92 -6.71 14.21
C LEU A 97 -11.17 -5.84 14.16
N GLU A 98 -12.24 -6.29 13.50
CA GLU A 98 -13.52 -5.60 13.44
C GLU A 98 -14.12 -5.40 14.84
N LEU A 99 -14.02 -6.41 15.70
CA LEU A 99 -14.51 -6.33 17.08
C LEU A 99 -13.74 -5.31 17.92
N ARG A 100 -12.41 -5.22 17.72
CA ARG A 100 -11.53 -4.36 18.54
C ARG A 100 -11.41 -2.93 18.01
N TYR A 101 -11.27 -2.79 16.69
CA TYR A 101 -10.93 -1.52 16.03
C TYR A 101 -11.94 -1.13 14.95
N GLY A 102 -12.87 -2.02 14.58
CA GLY A 102 -13.72 -1.81 13.41
C GLY A 102 -14.65 -0.61 13.53
N LYS A 103 -15.18 -0.32 14.72
CA LYS A 103 -16.02 0.88 14.93
C LYS A 103 -15.23 2.17 14.69
N GLU A 104 -14.10 2.33 15.37
CA GLU A 104 -13.24 3.53 15.26
C GLU A 104 -12.67 3.69 13.84
N THR A 105 -12.23 2.57 13.24
CA THR A 105 -11.75 2.56 11.85
C THR A 105 -12.86 2.98 10.89
N LEU A 106 -14.08 2.47 11.08
CA LEU A 106 -15.22 2.85 10.24
C LEU A 106 -15.59 4.32 10.41
N ASP A 107 -15.64 4.82 11.65
CA ASP A 107 -15.94 6.22 11.93
C ASP A 107 -14.91 7.15 11.27
N THR A 108 -13.63 6.78 11.30
CA THR A 108 -12.54 7.48 10.61
C THR A 108 -12.76 7.45 9.10
N LEU A 109 -12.95 6.28 8.49
CA LEU A 109 -13.17 6.16 7.04
C LEU A 109 -14.40 6.92 6.55
N VAL A 110 -15.47 6.95 7.35
CA VAL A 110 -16.65 7.78 7.06
C VAL A 110 -16.27 9.25 7.03
N LEU A 111 -15.55 9.72 8.06
CA LEU A 111 -15.09 11.11 8.13
C LEU A 111 -14.21 11.48 6.93
N GLU A 112 -13.23 10.65 6.59
CA GLU A 112 -12.36 10.86 5.42
C GLU A 112 -13.18 10.96 4.13
N THR A 113 -14.16 10.07 3.98
CA THR A 113 -15.05 10.05 2.80
C THR A 113 -15.88 11.33 2.72
N LEU A 114 -16.44 11.79 3.84
CA LEU A 114 -17.22 13.03 3.87
C LEU A 114 -16.37 14.26 3.53
N VAL A 115 -15.15 14.33 4.06
CA VAL A 115 -14.18 15.39 3.73
C VAL A 115 -13.87 15.39 2.24
N ARG A 116 -13.57 14.22 1.64
CA ARG A 116 -13.30 14.11 0.20
C ARG A 116 -14.51 14.50 -0.65
N GLN A 117 -15.71 14.14 -0.22
CA GLN A 117 -16.96 14.51 -0.91
C GLN A 117 -17.23 16.01 -0.86
N GLU A 118 -17.07 16.64 0.31
CA GLU A 118 -17.26 18.09 0.47
C GLU A 118 -16.20 18.87 -0.31
N ALA A 119 -14.94 18.45 -0.26
CA ALA A 119 -13.88 19.04 -1.05
C ALA A 119 -14.18 18.98 -2.56
N ALA A 120 -14.65 17.83 -3.06
CA ALA A 120 -15.07 17.70 -4.44
C ALA A 120 -16.26 18.60 -4.78
N ALA A 121 -17.26 18.71 -3.89
CA ALA A 121 -18.42 19.60 -4.06
C ALA A 121 -18.01 21.08 -4.12
N LYS A 122 -17.06 21.49 -3.28
CA LYS A 122 -16.46 22.85 -3.27
C LYS A 122 -15.42 23.06 -4.36
N LYS A 123 -15.11 22.04 -5.17
CA LYS A 123 -14.06 22.04 -6.21
C LYS A 123 -12.66 22.38 -5.66
N ILE A 124 -12.42 22.01 -4.41
CA ILE A 124 -11.12 22.16 -3.76
C ILE A 124 -10.29 20.92 -4.09
N SER A 125 -9.09 21.16 -4.60
CA SER A 125 -8.12 20.09 -4.89
C SER A 125 -6.77 20.45 -4.30
N VAL A 126 -5.98 19.42 -4.03
CA VAL A 126 -4.58 19.55 -3.62
C VAL A 126 -3.72 19.09 -4.79
N THR A 127 -2.81 19.94 -5.20
CA THR A 127 -1.85 19.63 -6.27
C THR A 127 -0.72 18.75 -5.72
N ASN A 128 -0.04 18.03 -6.61
CA ASN A 128 1.11 17.23 -6.19
C ASN A 128 2.23 18.11 -5.61
N ASP A 129 2.42 19.31 -6.15
CA ASP A 129 3.47 20.23 -5.68
C ASP A 129 3.20 20.69 -4.23
N GLU A 130 1.95 20.96 -3.87
CA GLU A 130 1.57 21.27 -2.50
C GLU A 130 1.78 20.08 -1.55
N LEU A 131 1.52 18.87 -2.03
CA LEU A 131 1.76 17.64 -1.26
C LEU A 131 3.25 17.40 -1.03
N GLU A 132 4.08 17.50 -2.07
CA GLU A 132 5.53 17.34 -1.94
C GLU A 132 6.13 18.44 -1.04
N ALA A 133 5.62 19.67 -1.12
CA ALA A 133 6.04 20.74 -0.23
C ALA A 133 5.74 20.42 1.24
N GLU A 134 4.57 19.83 1.53
CA GLU A 134 4.21 19.47 2.89
C GLU A 134 5.00 18.25 3.41
N VAL A 135 5.22 17.24 2.55
CA VAL A 135 6.13 16.12 2.86
C VAL A 135 7.54 16.63 3.16
N GLN A 136 8.03 17.57 2.37
CA GLN A 136 9.37 18.15 2.54
C GLN A 136 9.46 18.93 3.85
N LYS A 137 8.46 19.76 4.19
CA LYS A 137 8.41 20.43 5.49
C LYS A 137 8.44 19.44 6.65
N LEU A 138 7.66 18.36 6.57
CA LEU A 138 7.66 17.31 7.59
C LEU A 138 9.04 16.64 7.69
N ALA A 139 9.65 16.30 6.56
CA ALA A 139 10.99 15.72 6.52
C ALA A 139 12.05 16.66 7.11
N ASP A 140 11.97 17.96 6.82
CA ASP A 140 12.93 18.96 7.34
C ASP A 140 12.74 19.18 8.85
N ASN A 141 11.49 19.19 9.33
CA ASN A 141 11.18 19.23 10.76
C ASN A 141 11.75 18.00 11.49
N LEU A 142 11.60 16.79 10.93
CA LEU A 142 12.17 15.58 11.52
C LEU A 142 13.71 15.58 11.50
N LYS A 143 14.31 16.04 10.40
CA LYS A 143 15.77 16.19 10.30
C LYS A 143 16.33 17.17 11.33
N SER A 144 15.60 18.26 11.62
CA SER A 144 15.97 19.19 12.69
C SER A 144 16.03 18.52 14.07
N GLN A 145 15.26 17.44 14.26
CA GLN A 145 15.24 16.59 15.45
C GLN A 145 16.18 15.38 15.33
N SER A 146 17.05 15.35 14.32
CA SER A 146 17.95 14.22 14.01
C SER A 146 17.22 12.90 13.71
N GLN A 147 15.99 12.97 13.19
CA GLN A 147 15.20 11.83 12.75
C GLN A 147 15.07 11.82 11.22
N ASP A 148 14.96 10.62 10.65
CA ASP A 148 14.71 10.45 9.21
C ASP A 148 13.29 9.95 8.96
N LEU A 149 12.59 10.59 8.02
CA LEU A 149 11.19 10.30 7.71
C LEU A 149 11.03 8.86 7.20
N ASP A 150 11.94 8.37 6.36
CA ASP A 150 11.81 7.04 5.75
C ASP A 150 12.02 5.93 6.79
N GLN A 151 12.92 6.16 7.73
CA GLN A 151 13.14 5.26 8.86
C GLN A 151 11.90 5.20 9.76
N LEU A 152 11.31 6.35 10.10
CA LEU A 152 10.07 6.40 10.91
C LEU A 152 8.92 5.68 10.20
N LEU A 153 8.69 5.97 8.93
CA LEU A 153 7.64 5.29 8.15
C LEU A 153 7.86 3.78 8.10
N SER A 154 9.10 3.33 7.93
CA SER A 154 9.43 1.90 7.92
C SER A 154 9.18 1.22 9.27
N LEU A 155 9.47 1.91 10.38
CA LEU A 155 9.21 1.41 11.73
C LEU A 155 7.70 1.27 12.02
N GLU A 156 6.89 2.20 11.51
CA GLU A 156 5.43 2.16 11.63
C GLU A 156 4.78 1.23 10.61
N GLY A 157 5.54 0.65 9.68
CA GLY A 157 5.02 -0.18 8.60
C GLY A 157 4.19 0.62 7.57
N MET A 158 4.44 1.92 7.48
CA MET A 158 3.77 2.84 6.57
C MET A 158 4.60 3.10 5.31
N THR A 159 3.91 3.41 4.21
CA THR A 159 4.54 3.82 2.95
C THR A 159 4.47 5.33 2.79
N ARG A 160 5.36 5.90 1.97
CA ARG A 160 5.30 7.31 1.57
C ARG A 160 3.97 7.68 0.93
N ASP A 161 3.38 6.76 0.16
CA ASP A 161 2.08 6.99 -0.48
C ASP A 161 0.96 7.10 0.57
N SER A 162 0.98 6.24 1.60
CA SER A 162 0.03 6.33 2.71
C SER A 162 0.17 7.65 3.48
N LEU A 163 1.39 8.13 3.67
CA LEU A 163 1.64 9.45 4.27
C LEU A 163 1.08 10.58 3.38
N LYS A 164 1.32 10.52 2.06
CA LYS A 164 0.79 11.51 1.12
C LYS A 164 -0.74 11.54 1.15
N ASP A 165 -1.40 10.39 1.24
CA ASP A 165 -2.87 10.33 1.34
C ASP A 165 -3.39 10.98 2.63
N GLN A 166 -2.70 10.80 3.76
CA GLN A 166 -3.03 11.47 5.02
C GLN A 166 -2.82 12.99 4.95
N LEU A 167 -1.67 13.43 4.43
CA LEU A 167 -1.38 14.86 4.23
C LEU A 167 -2.36 15.50 3.26
N LYS A 168 -2.79 14.77 2.23
CA LYS A 168 -3.81 15.24 1.29
C LYS A 168 -5.13 15.51 1.99
N LEU A 169 -5.55 14.62 2.87
CA LEU A 169 -6.77 14.81 3.64
C LEU A 169 -6.65 16.04 4.54
N GLN A 170 -5.52 16.20 5.25
CA GLN A 170 -5.27 17.36 6.09
C GLN A 170 -5.33 18.67 5.30
N LEU A 171 -4.63 18.73 4.16
CA LEU A 171 -4.63 19.90 3.28
C LEU A 171 -6.02 20.21 2.71
N LEU A 172 -6.83 19.18 2.40
CA LEU A 172 -8.21 19.39 1.98
C LEU A 172 -9.04 20.03 3.09
N VAL A 173 -8.94 19.53 4.32
CA VAL A 173 -9.63 20.11 5.49
C VAL A 173 -9.21 21.56 5.71
N GLU A 174 -7.91 21.84 5.71
CA GLU A 174 -7.39 23.20 5.90
C GLU A 174 -7.88 24.15 4.80
N LYS A 175 -7.88 23.72 3.53
CA LYS A 175 -8.38 24.53 2.41
C LYS A 175 -9.91 24.72 2.43
N MET A 176 -10.65 23.80 3.03
CA MET A 176 -12.11 23.90 3.17
C MET A 176 -12.53 24.86 4.28
N VAL A 177 -11.68 25.06 5.29
CA VAL A 177 -11.90 26.06 6.32
C VAL A 177 -11.48 27.43 5.75
N ASP A 178 -12.45 28.30 5.54
CA ASP A 178 -12.19 29.62 4.93
C ASP A 178 -11.17 30.40 5.75
N LYS A 179 -10.03 30.78 5.13
CA LYS A 179 -8.98 31.59 5.76
C LYS A 179 -9.52 32.90 6.35
N SER A 180 -10.60 33.44 5.79
CA SER A 180 -11.28 34.63 6.30
C SER A 180 -11.96 34.42 7.65
N THR A 181 -12.41 33.20 7.95
CA THR A 181 -13.02 32.86 9.25
C THR A 181 -12.00 32.54 10.34
N VAL A 182 -10.76 32.26 9.93
CA VAL A 182 -9.62 31.95 10.81
C VAL A 182 -8.76 33.19 11.08
N ALA A 183 -8.87 34.23 10.26
CA ALA A 183 -8.12 35.47 10.43
C ALA A 183 -8.32 36.05 11.85
N VAL A 184 -7.20 36.23 12.55
CA VAL A 184 -7.15 36.84 13.88
C VAL A 184 -6.88 38.33 13.72
N THR A 185 -7.69 39.15 14.38
CA THR A 185 -7.53 40.61 14.37
C THR A 185 -6.51 41.05 15.42
N ASP A 186 -5.88 42.20 15.20
CA ASP A 186 -4.88 42.73 16.15
C ASP A 186 -5.51 43.05 17.52
N GLU A 187 -6.82 43.31 17.56
CA GLU A 187 -7.60 43.48 18.79
C GLU A 187 -7.69 42.19 19.63
N GLU A 188 -7.84 41.03 18.98
CA GLU A 188 -7.87 39.73 19.66
C GLU A 188 -6.50 39.38 20.23
N VAL A 189 -5.42 39.70 19.50
CA VAL A 189 -4.04 39.56 19.98
C VAL A 189 -3.79 40.48 21.18
N ALA A 190 -4.22 41.74 21.11
CA ALA A 190 -4.08 42.69 22.20
C ALA A 190 -4.85 42.22 23.45
N LYS A 191 -6.10 41.75 23.29
CA LYS A 191 -6.89 41.17 24.39
C LYS A 191 -6.19 39.98 25.01
N TYR A 192 -5.73 39.03 24.20
CA TYR A 192 -5.01 37.85 24.67
C TYR A 192 -3.74 38.23 25.46
N LEU A 193 -2.95 39.17 24.94
CA LEU A 193 -1.76 39.69 25.61
C LEU A 193 -2.09 40.41 26.91
N THR A 194 -3.25 41.06 27.04
CA THR A 194 -3.68 41.72 28.29
C THR A 194 -4.22 40.76 29.34
N GLU A 195 -4.98 39.75 28.93
CA GLU A 195 -5.61 38.79 29.83
C GLU A 195 -4.62 37.73 30.31
N ASN A 196 -3.65 37.35 29.47
CA ASN A 196 -2.68 36.31 29.78
C ASN A 196 -1.33 36.85 30.27
N LYS A 197 -1.23 38.14 30.66
CA LYS A 197 0.00 38.78 31.15
C LYS A 197 0.74 37.98 32.24
N ALA A 198 0.00 37.26 33.08
CA ALA A 198 0.57 36.45 34.16
C ALA A 198 1.37 35.22 33.66
N TYR A 199 1.09 34.76 32.44
CA TYR A 199 1.71 33.57 31.82
C TYR A 199 2.74 33.95 30.74
N LEU A 200 2.89 35.23 30.43
CA LEU A 200 3.85 35.70 29.43
C LEU A 200 5.25 35.84 30.05
N PRO A 201 6.33 35.56 29.29
CA PRO A 201 7.69 35.78 29.77
C PRO A 201 7.91 37.25 30.13
N LYS A 202 8.40 37.52 31.35
CA LYS A 202 8.58 38.90 31.88
C LYS A 202 9.54 39.76 31.06
N ASP A 203 10.42 39.14 30.28
CA ASP A 203 11.49 39.81 29.52
C ASP A 203 11.18 39.92 28.01
N ALA A 204 10.06 39.38 27.53
CA ALA A 204 9.70 39.38 26.12
C ALA A 204 8.88 40.61 25.74
N LYS A 205 9.26 41.28 24.64
CA LYS A 205 8.55 42.46 24.16
C LYS A 205 7.20 42.07 23.54
N PRO A 206 6.13 42.86 23.73
CA PRO A 206 4.82 42.58 23.11
C PRO A 206 4.90 42.43 21.59
N GLU A 207 5.78 43.21 20.94
CA GLU A 207 6.00 43.17 19.49
C GLU A 207 6.61 41.85 19.00
N THR A 208 7.46 41.21 19.82
CA THR A 208 8.05 39.90 19.48
C THR A 208 7.09 38.74 19.72
N LEU A 209 6.13 38.91 20.64
CA LEU A 209 5.15 37.88 21.00
C LEU A 209 3.87 37.95 20.14
N ALA A 210 3.52 39.13 19.62
CA ALA A 210 2.35 39.33 18.77
C ALA A 210 2.23 38.33 17.59
N PRO A 211 3.28 38.04 16.80
CA PRO A 211 3.16 37.06 15.70
C PRO A 211 2.94 35.63 16.21
N GLU A 212 3.55 35.25 17.32
CA GLU A 212 3.42 33.92 17.91
C GLU A 212 2.03 33.72 18.53
N VAL A 213 1.52 34.72 19.27
CA VAL A 213 0.15 34.74 19.79
C VAL A 213 -0.87 34.72 18.65
N LYS A 214 -0.63 35.48 17.58
CA LYS A 214 -1.49 35.48 16.41
C LYS A 214 -1.54 34.09 15.77
N ALA A 215 -0.39 33.47 15.51
CA ALA A 215 -0.33 32.11 14.96
C ALA A 215 -1.02 31.08 15.87
N GLN A 216 -0.86 31.22 17.19
CA GLN A 216 -1.53 30.35 18.16
C GLN A 216 -3.06 30.51 18.13
N LEU A 217 -3.56 31.75 18.08
CA LEU A 217 -4.99 32.04 17.97
C LEU A 217 -5.56 31.59 16.63
N GLU A 218 -4.82 31.74 15.53
CA GLU A 218 -5.20 31.22 14.22
C GLU A 218 -5.32 29.69 14.26
N GLN A 219 -4.37 29.00 14.88
CA GLN A 219 -4.42 27.55 15.07
C GLN A 219 -5.62 27.12 15.91
N GLN A 220 -5.95 27.86 16.98
CA GLN A 220 -7.11 27.58 17.82
C GLN A 220 -8.43 27.76 17.03
N LYS A 221 -8.57 28.86 16.29
CA LYS A 221 -9.74 29.12 15.45
C LYS A 221 -9.88 28.08 14.35
N LEU A 222 -8.78 27.72 13.69
CA LEU A 222 -8.74 26.68 12.66
C LEU A 222 -9.23 25.35 13.23
N SER A 223 -8.72 24.94 14.39
CA SER A 223 -9.15 23.71 15.07
C SER A 223 -10.65 23.75 15.40
N ALA A 224 -11.16 24.85 15.95
CA ALA A 224 -12.57 25.00 16.28
C ALA A 224 -13.47 24.93 15.04
N LYS A 225 -13.10 25.65 13.97
CA LYS A 225 -13.84 25.64 12.71
C LYS A 225 -13.79 24.29 11.99
N THR A 226 -12.66 23.59 12.10
CA THR A 226 -12.52 22.22 11.61
C THR A 226 -13.51 21.31 12.33
N GLN A 227 -13.55 21.33 13.66
CA GLN A 227 -14.50 20.51 14.44
C GLN A 227 -15.96 20.83 14.08
N GLU A 228 -16.29 22.11 13.89
CA GLU A 228 -17.62 22.55 13.45
C GLU A 228 -17.98 21.99 12.06
N LEU A 229 -17.08 22.14 11.08
CA LEU A 229 -17.24 21.62 9.73
C LEU A 229 -17.45 20.10 9.72
N LEU A 230 -16.62 19.37 10.46
CA LEU A 230 -16.69 17.91 10.54
C LEU A 230 -18.04 17.45 11.14
N LYS A 231 -18.51 18.14 12.19
CA LYS A 231 -19.81 17.86 12.81
C LYS A 231 -20.97 18.16 11.87
N GLU A 232 -20.89 19.26 11.11
CA GLU A 232 -21.88 19.61 10.10
C GLU A 232 -21.94 18.53 9.00
N LEU A 233 -20.79 18.09 8.50
CA LEU A 233 -20.70 17.03 7.50
C LEU A 233 -21.32 15.73 8.00
N GLN A 234 -21.01 15.33 9.24
CA GLN A 234 -21.60 14.13 9.84
C GLN A 234 -23.12 14.25 10.01
N THR A 235 -23.63 15.44 10.34
CA THR A 235 -25.07 15.68 10.54
C THR A 235 -25.84 15.71 9.22
N ARG A 236 -25.24 16.28 8.16
CA ARG A 236 -25.84 16.32 6.81
C ARG A 236 -25.76 14.98 6.10
N ALA A 237 -24.80 14.13 6.46
CA ALA A 237 -24.56 12.86 5.81
C ALA A 237 -25.62 11.79 6.13
N LYS A 238 -26.06 11.07 5.10
CA LYS A 238 -26.85 9.85 5.27
C LYS A 238 -25.92 8.64 5.40
N ILE A 239 -25.61 8.25 6.64
CA ILE A 239 -24.71 7.13 6.94
C ILE A 239 -25.52 5.86 7.18
N ASN A 240 -25.40 4.88 6.29
CA ASN A 240 -25.98 3.54 6.48
C ASN A 240 -24.87 2.61 7.01
N ASN A 241 -25.05 2.08 8.22
CA ASN A 241 -24.11 1.12 8.81
C ASN A 241 -24.71 -0.29 8.82
N TRP A 242 -24.12 -1.19 8.04
CA TRP A 242 -24.53 -2.60 7.97
C TRP A 242 -23.70 -3.52 8.86
N LEU A 243 -22.52 -3.07 9.30
CA LEU A 243 -21.56 -3.86 10.07
C LEU A 243 -21.82 -3.74 11.57
N PHE A 244 -22.07 -2.52 12.05
CA PHE A 244 -22.46 -2.25 13.44
C PHE A 244 -23.90 -1.73 13.43
N LYS A 245 -24.84 -2.56 13.89
CA LYS A 245 -26.25 -2.17 14.05
C LYS A 245 -26.43 -1.23 15.26
N THR A 246 -25.76 -0.09 15.26
CA THR A 246 -26.01 0.99 16.22
C THR A 246 -25.92 2.33 15.50
N LYS A 247 -27.02 3.08 15.55
CA LYS A 247 -27.09 4.51 15.21
C LYS A 247 -25.95 5.23 15.95
N PRO A 248 -25.22 6.18 15.34
CA PRO A 248 -24.26 6.98 16.09
C PRO A 248 -25.05 7.75 17.16
N ALA A 249 -25.00 7.27 18.39
CA ALA A 249 -25.31 8.10 19.53
C ALA A 249 -24.23 9.17 19.53
N GLY A 250 -24.64 10.43 19.40
CA GLY A 250 -23.74 11.56 19.53
C GLY A 250 -22.86 11.34 20.75
N VAL A 251 -21.56 11.52 20.55
CA VAL A 251 -20.53 11.42 21.58
C VAL A 251 -20.93 12.37 22.72
N ALA A 252 -21.59 11.83 23.75
CA ALA A 252 -21.70 12.51 25.03
C ALA A 252 -20.32 12.39 25.69
N PRO A 253 -19.71 13.50 26.14
CA PRO A 253 -18.43 13.44 26.82
C PRO A 253 -18.55 12.53 28.04
N ALA A 254 -17.66 11.55 28.15
CA ALA A 254 -17.55 10.73 29.34
C ALA A 254 -17.22 11.66 30.52
N GLU A 255 -18.18 11.82 31.43
CA GLU A 255 -17.93 12.52 32.69
C GLU A 255 -16.85 11.75 33.46
N PRO A 256 -15.83 12.45 34.01
CA PRO A 256 -14.84 11.81 34.85
C PRO A 256 -15.54 11.31 36.12
N THR A 257 -15.53 9.99 36.31
CA THR A 257 -15.94 9.34 37.55
C THR A 257 -15.03 9.80 38.68
N THR A 258 -15.49 10.78 39.45
CA THR A 258 -14.90 11.14 40.73
C THR A 258 -15.17 10.01 41.72
N ALA A 259 -14.16 9.15 41.90
CA ALA A 259 -14.14 8.21 43.02
C ALA A 259 -13.97 9.01 44.32
N LYS A 260 -14.87 8.76 45.27
CA LYS A 260 -14.82 9.25 46.65
C LYS A 260 -14.54 8.07 47.57
#